data_AF-A0A2M9R4Y5-F1
#
_entry.id   AF-A0A2M9R4Y5-F1
#
_cell.length_a   1.000
_cell.length_b   1.000
_cell.length_c   1.000
_cell.angle_alpha   90.00
_cell.angle_beta   90.00
_cell.angle_gamma   90.00
#
_symmetry.space_group_name_H-M   'P 1'
#
loop_
_entity.id
_entity.type
_entity.pdbx_description
1 polymer ?
#
loop_
_entity_poly.entity_id
_entity_poly.type
_entity_poly.pdbx_seq_one_letter_code
_entity_poly.pdbx_strand_id
1 'polypeptide(L)'
;MLAEIQILDIMKTKKYMSLTVFAMLFVVFGCSEDVPTNEQQETTTSYSTKSAKQDELVEVKNFQNKLKEISRSGKQLTDSEKANLLFTEAKALLKVHGLPENTKIPEDLTTEEERTTYLGFIRFIELIKNK
;
A
#
# COMPACT_ATOMS: atom_id res chain seq x y z
N MET A 1 -21.85 -10.47 8.41
CA MET A 1 -21.89 -9.34 9.38
C MET A 1 -20.90 -9.69 10.50
N LEU A 2 -20.10 -8.72 10.94
CA LEU A 2 -18.97 -8.81 11.89
C LEU A 2 -17.60 -9.11 11.24
N ALA A 3 -17.02 -8.09 10.60
CA ALA A 3 -15.58 -7.98 10.43
C ALA A 3 -15.14 -6.50 10.52
N GLU A 4 -15.78 -5.73 11.39
CA GLU A 4 -15.35 -4.38 11.72
C GLU A 4 -14.81 -4.36 13.14
N ILE A 5 -13.73 -3.58 13.31
CA ILE A 5 -13.13 -3.11 14.56
C ILE A 5 -12.11 -4.06 15.20
N GLN A 6 -10.89 -4.04 14.68
CA GLN A 6 -9.65 -4.08 15.49
C GLN A 6 -8.56 -3.10 15.00
N ILE A 7 -8.94 -2.00 14.32
CA ILE A 7 -7.98 -0.95 13.87
C ILE A 7 -7.87 0.20 14.90
N LEU A 8 -8.47 0.07 16.09
CA LEU A 8 -8.51 1.16 17.08
C LEU A 8 -7.66 0.91 18.34
N ASP A 9 -6.62 0.09 18.27
CA ASP A 9 -5.79 -0.23 19.46
C ASP A 9 -4.29 0.02 19.28
N ILE A 10 -3.91 0.97 18.41
CA ILE A 10 -2.50 1.42 18.29
C ILE A 10 -2.25 2.72 19.08
N MET A 11 -3.30 3.42 19.54
CA MET A 11 -3.14 4.71 20.23
C MET A 11 -3.38 4.69 21.74
N LYS A 12 -3.74 3.57 22.39
CA LYS A 12 -4.12 3.66 23.80
C LYS A 12 -3.99 2.39 24.64
N THR A 13 -2.78 1.99 24.98
CA THR A 13 -2.58 1.08 26.14
C THR A 13 -1.23 1.28 26.81
N LYS A 14 -1.15 2.37 27.60
CA LYS A 14 -0.38 2.32 28.85
C LYS A 14 -1.12 1.34 29.77
N LYS A 15 -0.39 0.36 30.32
CA LYS A 15 -0.83 -0.75 31.18
C LYS A 15 -1.61 -1.83 30.43
N TYR A 16 -1.00 -3.00 30.21
CA TYR A 16 -1.21 -4.22 30.99
C TYR A 16 -0.38 -5.35 30.35
N MET A 17 0.58 -5.82 31.13
CA MET A 17 1.05 -7.21 31.29
C MET A 17 0.57 -8.27 30.27
N SER A 18 1.53 -8.91 29.61
CA SER A 18 1.58 -10.34 29.26
C SER A 18 0.47 -10.92 28.37
N LEU A 19 0.81 -11.34 27.15
CA LEU A 19 0.79 -12.77 26.78
C LEU A 19 1.42 -12.98 25.39
N THR A 20 2.54 -13.67 25.38
CA THR A 20 3.07 -14.51 24.28
C THR A 20 1.98 -15.43 23.73
N VAL A 21 2.06 -15.81 22.43
CA VAL A 21 1.33 -16.87 21.65
C VAL A 21 0.90 -16.21 20.31
N PHE A 22 1.23 -16.68 19.09
CA PHE A 22 1.60 -18.00 18.62
C PHE A 22 2.32 -17.90 17.26
N ALA A 23 3.29 -18.78 17.06
CA ALA A 23 3.90 -19.09 15.78
C ALA A 23 2.94 -19.87 14.86
N MET A 24 3.40 -20.11 13.62
CA MET A 24 2.89 -21.02 12.57
C MET A 24 1.79 -20.47 11.63
N LEU A 25 2.17 -20.20 10.38
CA LEU A 25 1.94 -21.11 9.24
C LEU A 25 2.42 -20.47 7.93
N PHE A 26 3.66 -20.79 7.56
CA PHE A 26 4.07 -20.95 6.16
C PHE A 26 3.63 -22.35 5.68
N VAL A 27 3.64 -22.57 4.36
CA VAL A 27 3.21 -23.77 3.58
C VAL A 27 1.73 -23.63 3.16
N VAL A 28 1.40 -23.49 1.87
CA VAL A 28 1.38 -24.60 0.88
C VAL A 28 1.77 -24.15 -0.55
N PHE A 29 2.80 -24.82 -1.08
CA PHE A 29 3.08 -25.02 -2.51
C PHE A 29 2.12 -26.10 -3.03
N GLY A 30 1.45 -25.89 -4.16
CA GLY A 30 0.61 -26.90 -4.81
C GLY A 30 0.67 -26.77 -6.33
N CYS A 31 1.54 -27.56 -6.96
CA CYS A 31 1.63 -27.81 -8.40
C CYS A 31 0.32 -28.42 -8.95
N SER A 32 -0.01 -28.14 -10.21
CA SER A 32 -0.76 -29.07 -11.05
C SER A 32 -0.30 -28.95 -12.51
N GLU A 33 -0.17 -30.13 -13.11
CA GLU A 33 0.55 -30.55 -14.30
C GLU A 33 0.19 -29.92 -15.66
N ASP A 34 1.20 -29.93 -16.54
CA ASP A 34 1.19 -29.75 -17.99
C ASP A 34 0.31 -30.75 -18.77
N VAL A 35 -0.41 -30.28 -19.81
CA VAL A 35 -0.60 -30.98 -21.10
C VAL A 35 -0.74 -29.93 -22.23
N PRO A 36 0.04 -29.99 -23.34
CA PRO A 36 -0.13 -29.13 -24.51
C PRO A 36 -0.93 -29.81 -25.63
N THR A 37 -1.71 -29.06 -26.43
CA THR A 37 -1.87 -29.23 -27.90
C THR A 37 -2.60 -28.02 -28.49
N ASN A 38 -2.07 -27.59 -29.63
CA ASN A 38 -2.28 -26.38 -30.41
C ASN A 38 -3.56 -26.42 -31.27
N GLU A 39 -4.20 -25.26 -31.52
CA GLU A 39 -4.53 -24.70 -32.86
C GLU A 39 -5.61 -23.59 -32.82
N GLN A 40 -5.19 -22.41 -33.28
CA GLN A 40 -5.88 -21.31 -34.01
C GLN A 40 -7.43 -21.36 -34.09
N GLN A 41 -8.19 -20.26 -33.89
CA GLN A 41 -8.03 -18.94 -34.49
C GLN A 41 -9.06 -17.95 -33.87
N GLU A 42 -8.73 -16.66 -33.98
CA GLU A 42 -9.63 -15.50 -33.86
C GLU A 42 -10.30 -15.22 -32.50
N THR A 43 -9.63 -14.40 -31.68
CA THR A 43 -10.33 -13.39 -30.88
C THR A 43 -9.47 -12.13 -30.79
N THR A 44 -9.78 -11.23 -31.71
CA THR A 44 -9.89 -9.78 -31.51
C THR A 44 -9.55 -9.28 -30.10
N THR A 45 -8.46 -8.51 -30.03
CA THR A 45 -8.30 -7.33 -29.17
C THR A 45 -8.80 -7.45 -27.72
N SER A 46 -8.02 -8.09 -26.85
CA SER A 46 -8.17 -7.88 -25.39
C SER A 46 -6.81 -7.82 -24.69
N TYR A 47 -5.99 -6.86 -25.09
CA TYR A 47 -4.91 -6.34 -24.25
C TYR A 47 -5.33 -4.97 -23.73
N SER A 48 -5.07 -4.69 -22.45
CA SER A 48 -5.20 -3.38 -21.80
C SER A 48 -6.48 -3.08 -21.01
N THR A 49 -6.90 -3.98 -20.13
CA THR A 49 -7.72 -3.57 -18.96
C THR A 49 -7.38 -4.35 -17.69
N LYS A 50 -6.80 -5.54 -17.81
CA LYS A 50 -6.27 -6.31 -16.66
C LYS A 50 -4.97 -5.72 -16.09
N SER A 51 -4.10 -5.13 -16.92
CA SER A 51 -2.82 -4.54 -16.46
C SER A 51 -3.06 -3.32 -15.57
N ALA A 52 -3.88 -2.36 -16.00
CA ALA A 52 -4.12 -1.14 -15.24
C ALA A 52 -4.63 -1.40 -13.82
N LYS A 53 -5.60 -2.31 -13.66
CA LYS A 53 -6.11 -2.71 -12.32
C LYS A 53 -5.06 -3.42 -11.47
N GLN A 54 -4.14 -4.16 -12.10
CA GLN A 54 -3.06 -4.84 -11.40
C GLN A 54 -2.00 -3.84 -10.96
N ASP A 55 -1.61 -2.91 -11.84
CA ASP A 55 -0.67 -1.82 -11.56
C ASP A 55 -1.19 -0.88 -10.47
N GLU A 56 -2.50 -0.60 -10.47
CA GLU A 56 -3.21 0.15 -9.41
C GLU A 56 -3.05 -0.51 -8.03
N LEU A 57 -3.23 -1.83 -7.94
CA LEU A 57 -3.09 -2.56 -6.68
C LEU A 57 -1.64 -2.69 -6.22
N VAL A 58 -0.70 -2.76 -7.16
CA VAL A 58 0.74 -2.87 -6.88
C VAL A 58 1.23 -1.62 -6.17
N GLU A 59 0.91 -0.41 -6.65
CA GLU A 59 1.44 0.81 -6.02
C GLU A 59 0.86 1.09 -4.63
N VAL A 60 -0.43 0.76 -4.42
CA VAL A 60 -1.02 0.81 -3.07
C VAL A 60 -0.29 -0.13 -2.11
N LYS A 61 0.06 -1.33 -2.58
CA LYS A 61 0.79 -2.33 -1.78
C LYS A 61 2.23 -1.91 -1.52
N ASN A 62 2.92 -1.33 -2.50
CA ASN A 62 4.28 -0.83 -2.35
C ASN A 62 4.34 0.27 -1.29
N PHE A 63 3.45 1.26 -1.38
CA PHE A 63 3.33 2.34 -0.41
C PHE A 63 3.04 1.80 1.00
N GLN A 64 2.11 0.86 1.12
CA GLN A 64 1.79 0.21 2.40
C GLN A 64 2.98 -0.58 2.97
N ASN A 65 3.75 -1.28 2.13
CA ASN A 65 4.93 -2.03 2.56
C ASN A 65 6.02 -1.09 3.07
N LYS A 66 6.23 0.05 2.42
CA LYS A 66 7.22 1.04 2.84
C LYS A 66 6.87 1.65 4.20
N LEU A 67 5.59 1.96 4.43
CA LEU A 67 5.10 2.37 5.76
C LEU A 67 5.38 1.32 6.84
N LYS A 68 5.17 0.03 6.54
CA LYS A 68 5.46 -1.07 7.47
C LYS A 68 6.96 -1.22 7.73
N GLU A 69 7.80 -1.05 6.70
CA GLU A 69 9.26 -1.07 6.84
C GLU A 69 9.75 0.03 7.78
N ILE A 70 9.29 1.27 7.56
CA ILE A 70 9.61 2.42 8.41
C ILE A 70 9.18 2.16 9.85
N SER A 71 7.94 1.68 10.07
CA SER A 71 7.44 1.36 11.40
C SER A 71 8.23 0.25 12.09
N ARG A 72 8.68 -0.78 11.35
CA ARG A 72 9.47 -1.90 11.89
C ARG A 72 10.92 -1.53 12.18
N SER A 73 11.43 -0.46 11.57
CA SER A 73 12.82 -0.03 11.77
C SER A 73 13.14 0.33 13.22
N GLY A 74 12.12 0.68 14.03
CA GLY A 74 12.30 1.10 15.42
C GLY A 74 13.03 2.43 15.59
N LYS A 75 13.40 3.10 14.48
CA LYS A 75 14.09 4.39 14.47
C LYS A 75 13.09 5.50 14.76
N GLN A 76 13.48 6.46 15.59
CA GLN A 76 12.77 7.73 15.68
C GLN A 76 13.22 8.60 14.51
N LEU A 77 12.33 8.77 13.54
CA LEU A 77 12.54 9.58 12.35
C LEU A 77 11.71 10.85 12.45
N THR A 78 12.29 11.96 12.01
CA THR A 78 11.58 13.22 11.76
C THR A 78 10.61 13.07 10.59
N ASP A 79 9.69 14.02 10.44
CA ASP A 79 8.69 13.95 9.37
C ASP A 79 9.33 14.16 7.99
N SER A 80 10.35 15.02 7.86
CA SER A 80 11.12 15.18 6.63
C SER A 80 11.90 13.91 6.26
N GLU A 81 12.45 13.17 7.23
CA GLU A 81 13.11 11.88 6.96
C GLU A 81 12.11 10.83 6.47
N LYS A 82 10.91 10.77 7.08
CA LYS A 82 9.84 9.88 6.60
C LYS A 82 9.40 10.27 5.19
N ALA A 83 9.31 11.58 4.90
CA ALA A 83 8.97 12.08 3.58
C ALA A 83 9.97 11.58 2.53
N ASN A 84 11.27 11.75 2.80
CA ASN A 84 12.32 11.26 1.90
C ASN A 84 12.26 9.75 1.68
N LEU A 85 11.96 8.96 2.72
CA LEU A 85 11.86 7.51 2.62
C LEU A 85 10.62 7.01 1.88
N LEU A 86 9.56 7.82 1.80
CA LEU A 86 8.29 7.47 1.14
C LEU A 86 8.15 8.15 -0.23
N PHE A 87 9.02 9.09 -0.57
CA PHE A 87 8.88 9.95 -1.75
C PHE A 87 8.74 9.15 -3.05
N THR A 88 9.57 8.13 -3.23
CA THR A 88 9.55 7.30 -4.45
C THR A 88 8.21 6.59 -4.62
N GLU A 89 7.72 5.95 -3.56
CA GLU A 89 6.46 5.23 -3.54
C GLU A 89 5.27 6.18 -3.63
N ALA A 90 5.33 7.36 -2.99
CA ALA A 90 4.32 8.41 -3.11
C ALA A 90 4.18 8.87 -4.56
N LYS A 91 5.30 9.15 -5.22
CA LYS A 91 5.34 9.60 -6.62
C LYS A 91 4.78 8.53 -7.56
N ALA A 92 5.13 7.26 -7.34
CA ALA A 92 4.59 6.14 -8.13
C ALA A 92 3.08 5.98 -7.93
N LEU A 93 2.60 6.06 -6.69
CA LEU A 93 1.19 6.00 -6.36
C LEU A 93 0.40 7.13 -7.04
N LEU A 94 0.86 8.38 -6.93
CA LEU A 94 0.20 9.53 -7.55
C LEU A 94 0.23 9.46 -9.08
N LYS A 95 1.28 8.88 -9.67
CA LYS A 95 1.37 8.69 -11.11
C LYS A 95 0.29 7.72 -11.64
N VAL A 96 -0.02 6.68 -10.87
CA VAL A 96 -1.03 5.68 -11.27
C VAL A 96 -2.45 6.12 -10.90
N HIS A 97 -2.63 6.69 -9.71
CA HIS A 97 -3.95 6.96 -9.13
C HIS A 97 -4.39 8.43 -9.23
N GLY A 98 -3.53 9.32 -9.73
CA GLY A 98 -3.76 10.75 -9.77
C GLY A 98 -3.61 11.43 -8.40
N LEU A 99 -3.83 12.75 -8.40
CA LEU A 99 -3.81 13.56 -7.19
C LEU A 99 -5.05 13.31 -6.32
N PRO A 100 -4.94 13.45 -4.99
CA PRO A 100 -6.09 13.35 -4.09
C PRO A 100 -7.07 14.51 -4.31
N GLU A 101 -8.34 14.25 -4.04
CA GLU A 101 -9.40 15.23 -4.27
C GLU A 101 -9.40 16.30 -3.16
N ASN A 102 -9.62 17.56 -3.54
CA ASN A 102 -9.85 18.67 -2.60
C ASN A 102 -8.78 18.83 -1.49
N THR A 103 -7.53 18.43 -1.75
CA THR A 103 -6.47 18.48 -0.74
C THR A 103 -5.77 19.83 -0.75
N LYS A 104 -5.85 20.54 0.38
CA LYS A 104 -4.99 21.70 0.65
C LYS A 104 -3.65 21.22 1.18
N ILE A 105 -2.57 21.65 0.54
CA ILE A 105 -1.21 21.37 0.98
C ILE A 105 -0.90 22.29 2.18
N PRO A 106 -0.47 21.75 3.33
CA PRO A 106 -0.02 22.55 4.45
C PRO A 106 1.14 23.49 4.08
N GLU A 107 1.13 24.73 4.59
CA GLU A 107 2.12 25.75 4.25
C GLU A 107 3.52 25.47 4.83
N ASP A 108 3.59 24.66 5.87
CA ASP A 108 4.81 24.21 6.53
C ASP A 108 5.59 23.16 5.73
N LEU A 109 4.99 22.56 4.68
CA LEU A 109 5.70 21.68 3.75
C LEU A 109 6.45 22.52 2.72
N THR A 110 7.77 22.57 2.88
CA THR A 110 8.61 23.49 2.11
C THR A 110 9.28 22.83 0.91
N THR A 111 9.50 21.52 0.96
CA THR A 111 10.18 20.77 -0.10
C THR A 111 9.20 20.05 -1.03
N GLU A 112 9.65 19.73 -2.25
CA GLU A 112 8.87 18.94 -3.20
C GLU A 112 8.60 17.54 -2.64
N GLU A 113 9.58 16.95 -1.96
CA GLU A 113 9.50 15.62 -1.37
C GLU A 113 8.44 15.54 -0.27
N GLU A 114 8.40 16.54 0.61
CA GLU A 114 7.38 16.67 1.66
C GLU A 114 5.99 16.81 1.06
N ARG A 115 5.82 17.71 0.10
CA ARG A 115 4.53 17.96 -0.56
C ARG A 115 4.04 16.73 -1.32
N THR A 116 4.91 16.10 -2.09
CA THR A 116 4.58 14.91 -2.89
C THR A 116 4.24 13.74 -1.97
N THR A 117 5.01 13.55 -0.91
CA THR A 117 4.73 12.47 0.06
C THR A 117 3.42 12.70 0.79
N TYR A 118 3.14 13.93 1.21
CA TYR A 118 1.87 14.28 1.83
C TYR A 118 0.69 13.96 0.89
N LEU A 119 0.74 14.43 -0.36
CA LEU A 119 -0.30 14.14 -1.34
C LEU A 119 -0.45 12.63 -1.60
N GLY A 120 0.67 11.91 -1.73
CA GLY A 120 0.67 10.46 -1.90
C GLY A 120 0.05 9.74 -0.70
N PHE A 121 0.33 10.19 0.51
CA PHE A 121 -0.26 9.66 1.73
C PHE A 121 -1.78 9.90 1.78
N ILE A 122 -2.24 11.13 1.50
CA ILE A 122 -3.70 11.41 1.46
C ILE A 122 -4.38 10.54 0.40
N ARG A 123 -3.79 10.44 -0.79
CA ARG A 123 -4.33 9.59 -1.86
C ARG A 123 -4.40 8.12 -1.45
N PHE A 124 -3.35 7.61 -0.79
CA PHE A 124 -3.34 6.27 -0.23
C PHE A 124 -4.52 6.05 0.75
N ILE A 125 -4.77 7.02 1.65
CA ILE A 125 -5.88 6.94 2.61
C ILE A 125 -7.25 6.94 1.91
N GLU A 126 -7.44 7.73 0.86
CA GLU A 126 -8.68 7.70 0.06
C GLU A 126 -8.90 6.32 -0.58
N LEU A 127 -7.85 5.78 -1.21
CA LEU A 127 -7.91 4.50 -1.92
C LEU A 127 -8.19 3.30 -1.02
N ILE A 128 -7.77 3.33 0.25
CA ILE A 128 -8.09 2.26 1.22
C ILE A 128 -9.47 2.43 1.84
N LYS A 129 -10.01 3.67 1.94
CA LYS A 129 -11.35 3.93 2.51
C LYS A 129 -12.48 3.63 1.53
N ASN A 130 -12.23 3.77 0.24
CA ASN A 130 -13.21 3.54 -0.82
C ASN A 130 -13.29 2.06 -1.28
N LYS A 131 -12.58 1.15 -0.59
CA LYS A 131 -12.63 -0.31 -0.82
C LYS A 131 -13.45 -0.99 0.27
#